data_AF-A0A849RLT4-F1
#
_entry.id   AF-A0A849RLT4-F1
#
_cell.length_a   1.000
_cell.length_b   1.000
_cell.length_c   1.000
_cell.angle_alpha   90.00
_cell.angle_beta   90.00
_cell.angle_gamma   90.00
#
_symmetry.space_group_name_H-M   'P 1'
#
loop_
_entity.id
_entity.type
_entity.pdbx_description
1 polymer ?
#
loop_
_entity_poly.entity_id
_entity_poly.type
_entity_poly.pdbx_seq_one_letter_code
_entity_poly.pdbx_strand_id
1 'polypeptide(L)' 'MGSDATKLLEDALKLPPEARAAMAGSLLESLDATVDADAEAEWNKEIARRLKDLDSPHPPLLVSWSDARRKILGL' A
#
# COMPACT_ATOMS: atom_id res chain seq x y z
N MET A 1 -24.61 -4.51 -16.48
CA MET A 1 -23.68 -4.59 -15.33
C MET A 1 -22.55 -5.59 -15.61
N GLY A 2 -22.75 -6.92 -15.51
CA GLY A 2 -21.67 -7.89 -15.80
C GLY A 2 -21.18 -7.91 -17.26
N SER A 3 -22.09 -7.71 -18.22
CA SER A 3 -21.77 -7.69 -19.66
C SER A 3 -20.89 -6.51 -20.09
N ASP A 4 -20.94 -5.40 -19.37
CA ASP A 4 -20.29 -4.15 -19.78
C ASP A 4 -18.87 -4.07 -19.25
N ALA A 5 -18.65 -4.59 -18.03
CA ALA A 5 -17.32 -4.75 -17.46
C ALA A 5 -16.46 -5.73 -18.27
N THR A 6 -17.03 -6.84 -18.74
CA THR A 6 -16.32 -7.80 -19.60
C THR A 6 -15.90 -7.17 -20.93
N LYS A 7 -16.79 -6.41 -21.60
CA LYS A 7 -16.44 -5.70 -22.84
C LYS A 7 -15.35 -4.64 -22.63
N LEU A 8 -15.43 -3.89 -21.53
CA LEU A 8 -14.41 -2.90 -21.18
C LEU A 8 -13.04 -3.56 -20.97
N LEU A 9 -13.01 -4.72 -20.32
CA LEU A 9 -11.78 -5.50 -20.14
C LEU A 9 -11.24 -6.00 -21.48
N GLU A 10 -12.10 -6.55 -22.35
CA GLU A 10 -11.72 -7.00 -23.69
C GLU A 10 -11.10 -5.87 -24.53
N ASP A 11 -11.67 -4.67 -24.46
CA ASP A 11 -11.14 -3.50 -25.17
C ASP A 11 -9.83 -2.99 -24.55
N ALA A 12 -9.74 -2.96 -23.21
CA ALA A 12 -8.51 -2.60 -22.52
C ALA A 12 -7.35 -3.56 -22.86
N LEU A 13 -7.62 -4.85 -23.01
CA LEU A 13 -6.59 -5.85 -23.35
C LEU A 13 -6.02 -5.67 -24.77
N LYS A 14 -6.73 -4.97 -25.68
CA LYS A 14 -6.24 -4.65 -27.04
C LYS A 14 -5.25 -3.47 -27.06
N LEU A 15 -5.17 -2.68 -25.98
CA LEU A 15 -4.27 -1.54 -25.87
C LEU A 15 -2.80 -1.98 -25.75
N PRO A 16 -1.82 -1.13 -26.11
CA PRO A 16 -0.41 -1.36 -25.82
C PRO A 16 -0.15 -1.52 -24.31
N PRO A 17 0.92 -2.25 -23.91
CA PRO A 17 1.24 -2.51 -22.50
C PRO A 17 1.27 -1.25 -21.62
N GLU A 18 1.82 -0.15 -22.13
CA GLU A 18 1.97 1.11 -21.41
C GLU A 18 0.61 1.77 -21.14
N ALA A 19 -0.29 1.74 -22.12
CA ALA A 19 -1.64 2.28 -21.98
C ALA A 19 -2.49 1.45 -21.02
N ARG A 20 -2.31 0.12 -21.01
CA ARG A 20 -2.95 -0.75 -20.01
C ARG A 20 -2.45 -0.46 -18.60
N ALA A 21 -1.14 -0.31 -18.44
CA ALA A 21 -0.54 0.02 -17.15
C ALA A 21 -1.06 1.38 -16.62
N ALA A 22 -1.14 2.39 -17.49
CA ALA A 22 -1.70 3.70 -17.12
C ALA A 22 -3.18 3.60 -16.70
N MET A 23 -3.99 2.87 -17.47
CA MET A 23 -5.41 2.65 -17.14
C MET A 23 -5.59 1.89 -15.82
N ALA A 24 -4.81 0.84 -15.59
CA ALA A 24 -4.83 0.11 -14.33
C ALA A 24 -4.43 1.00 -13.15
N GLY A 25 -3.42 1.85 -13.33
CA GLY A 25 -3.01 2.85 -12.33
C GLY A 25 -4.14 3.80 -11.97
N SER A 26 -4.78 4.43 -12.97
CA SER A 26 -5.90 5.35 -12.72
C SER A 26 -7.12 4.66 -12.08
N LEU A 27 -7.39 3.40 -12.44
CA LEU A 27 -8.45 2.62 -11.80
C LEU A 27 -8.12 2.34 -10.34
N LEU A 28 -6.88 1.97 -10.02
CA LEU A 28 -6.44 1.77 -8.63
C LEU A 28 -6.53 3.07 -7.83
N GLU A 29 -6.02 4.19 -8.37
CA GLU A 29 -6.13 5.52 -7.74
C GLU A 29 -7.59 5.93 -7.48
N SER A 30 -8.51 5.55 -8.36
CA SER A 30 -9.94 5.84 -8.15
C SER A 30 -10.56 5.07 -6.97
N LEU A 31 -9.93 3.97 -6.54
CA LEU A 31 -10.35 3.21 -5.37
C LEU A 31 -9.83 3.82 -4.07
N ASP A 32 -8.78 4.64 -4.12
CA ASP A 32 -8.20 5.36 -2.98
C ASP A 32 -9.03 6.59 -2.55
N ALA A 33 -10.33 6.61 -2.88
CA ALA A 33 -11.25 7.72 -2.64
C ALA A 33 -11.45 8.07 -1.15
N THR A 34 -11.09 7.17 -0.24
CA THR A 34 -11.19 7.39 1.21
C THR A 34 -9.80 7.50 1.82
N VAL A 35 -9.22 8.69 1.74
CA VAL A 35 -8.15 9.07 2.65
C VAL A 35 -8.80 9.30 4.01
N ASP A 36 -8.54 8.41 4.96
CA ASP A 36 -8.89 8.66 6.36
C ASP A 36 -8.12 9.91 6.80
N ALA A 37 -8.85 10.99 7.09
CA ALA A 37 -8.29 12.28 7.46
C ALA A 37 -7.46 12.19 8.75
N ASP A 38 -7.74 11.19 9.59
CA ASP A 38 -7.02 10.94 10.83
C ASP A 38 -5.82 10.01 10.63
N ALA A 39 -5.63 9.39 9.45
CA ALA A 39 -4.55 8.42 9.21
C ALA A 39 -3.15 9.00 9.51
N GLU A 40 -2.88 10.22 9.07
CA GLU A 40 -1.63 10.92 9.36
C GLU A 40 -1.46 11.20 10.86
N ALA A 41 -2.54 11.58 11.54
CA ALA A 41 -2.50 11.85 12.97
C ALA A 41 -2.27 10.55 13.78
N GLU A 42 -2.95 9.45 13.43
CA GLU A 42 -2.76 8.14 14.04
C GLU A 42 -1.38 7.56 13.74
N TRP A 43 -0.85 7.78 12.53
CA TRP A 43 0.51 7.36 12.19
C TRP A 43 1.58 8.10 13.02
N ASN A 44 1.41 9.41 13.19
CA ASN A 44 2.28 10.20 14.06
C ASN A 44 2.22 9.74 15.52
N LYS A 45 1.02 9.41 16.04
CA LYS A 45 0.86 8.83 17.38
C LYS A 45 1.59 7.50 17.51
N GLU A 46 1.48 6.62 16.50
CA GLU A 46 2.16 5.32 16.50
C GLU A 46 3.69 5.45 16.44
N ILE A 47 4.23 6.37 15.62
CA ILE A 47 5.66 6.65 15.58
C ILE A 47 6.16 7.13 16.94
N ALA A 48 5.47 8.09 17.56
CA ALA A 48 5.83 8.60 18.88
C ALA A 48 5.80 7.50 19.95
N ARG A 49 4.79 6.63 19.91
CA ARG A 49 4.68 5.47 20.80
C ARG A 49 5.87 4.51 20.62
N ARG A 50 6.22 4.17 19.37
CA ARG A 50 7.36 3.27 19.08
C ARG A 50 8.69 3.86 19.51
N LEU A 51 8.92 5.16 19.30
CA LEU A 51 10.13 5.82 19.78
C LEU A 51 10.25 5.69 21.30
N LYS A 52 9.17 5.93 22.04
CA LYS A 52 9.15 5.75 23.49
C LYS A 52 9.43 4.30 23.92
N ASP A 53 8.88 3.33 23.20
CA ASP A 53 9.15 1.91 23.48
C ASP A 53 10.63 1.55 23.24
N LEU A 54 11.28 2.17 22.25
CA LEU A 54 12.71 1.99 21.98
C LEU A 54 13.60 2.63 23.06
N ASP A 55 13.18 3.77 23.60
CA ASP A 55 13.87 4.47 24.70
C ASP A 55 13.64 3.80 26.07
N SER A 56 12.75 2.81 26.14
CA SER A 56 12.50 2.02 27.34
C SER A 56 13.77 1.29 27.80
N PRO A 57 13.99 1.12 29.12
CA PRO A 57 15.08 0.27 29.60
C PRO A 57 15.01 -1.17 29.09
N HIS A 58 13.82 -1.63 28.69
CA HIS A 58 13.57 -2.97 28.14
C HIS A 58 12.80 -2.81 26.81
N PRO A 59 13.50 -2.47 25.72
CA PRO A 59 12.85 -2.24 24.44
C PRO A 59 12.37 -3.58 23.82
N PRO A 60 11.36 -3.55 22.94
CA PRO A 60 10.92 -4.72 22.20
C PRO A 60 12.05 -5.28 21.32
N LEU A 61 11.97 -6.57 20.97
CA LEU A 61 12.99 -7.24 20.17
C LEU A 61 13.16 -6.56 18.80
N LEU A 62 14.33 -5.96 18.60
CA LEU A 62 14.70 -5.34 17.34
C LEU A 62 15.33 -6.39 16.43
N VAL A 63 15.02 -6.29 15.14
CA VAL A 63 15.63 -7.10 14.09
C VAL A 63 16.45 -6.21 13.18
N SER A 64 17.47 -6.78 12.54
CA SER A 64 18.23 -6.06 11.53
C SER A 64 17.33 -5.66 10.35
N TRP A 65 17.68 -4.57 9.65
CA TRP A 65 16.97 -4.19 8.43
C TRP A 65 17.01 -5.31 7.37
N SER A 66 18.11 -6.06 7.27
CA SER A 66 18.20 -7.22 6.40
C SER A 66 17.15 -8.29 6.71
N ASP A 67 16.90 -8.58 7.99
CA ASP A 67 15.91 -9.59 8.39
C ASP A 67 14.49 -9.06 8.24
N ALA A 68 14.24 -7.78 8.55
CA ALA A 68 12.96 -7.13 8.31
C ALA A 68 12.60 -7.14 6.82
N ARG A 69 13.53 -6.69 5.97
CA ARG A 69 13.35 -6.64 4.50
C ARG A 69 13.05 -8.01 3.92
N ARG A 70 13.74 -9.06 4.41
CA ARG A 70 13.49 -10.44 4.01
C ARG A 70 12.04 -10.86 4.29
N LYS A 71 11.53 -10.56 5.50
CA LYS A 71 10.14 -10.87 5.89
C LYS A 71 9.11 -10.07 5.09
N ILE A 72 9.36 -8.77 4.86
CA ILE A 72 8.44 -7.88 4.12
C ILE A 72 8.28 -8.33 2.67
N LEU A 73 9.40 -8.69 2.02
CA LEU A 73 9.42 -9.06 0.62
C LEU A 73 9.17 -10.55 0.37
N GLY A 74 9.01 -11.36 1.43
CA GLY A 74 8.84 -12.80 1.34
C GLY A 74 10.04 -13.53 0.72
N LEU A 75 11.26 -13.02 0.95
CA LEU A 75 12.53 -13.53 0.41
C LEU A 75 13.22 -14.56 1.31
#